data_AF-A0A8J4E2X6-F1
#
_entry.id   AF-A0A8J4E2X6-F1
#
_cell.length_a   1.000
_cell.length_b   1.000
_cell.length_c   1.000
_cell.angle_alpha   90.00
_cell.angle_beta   90.00
_cell.angle_gamma   90.00
#
_symmetry.space_group_name_H-M   'P 1'
#
loop_
_entity.id
_entity.type
_entity.pdbx_description
1 polymer ?
#
loop_
_entity_poly.entity_id
_entity_poly.type
_entity_poly.pdbx_seq_one_letter_code
_entity_poly.pdbx_strand_id
1 'polypeptide(L)'
;MHTDPYPLRAARRVAAPRRRRTDEPRVSRRRARFASAGFAPAGFAPAGFVPAGFAPAGFAPADGHRVEIRVGRPRPGFRHPATAADLARVLEFFGPPARYGLRRISLRQRAAGAGPGIRVAGYVPPGVVVLFEQPDPPWLLAGRLPAAAGERLERAGARVRATASHVLVEWTDRALRDFVLFDGLMHEIGHHVLDHGDRRMRTADHERRADAYAAACRAALSPLWTVA
;
A
#
# COMPACT_ATOMS: atom_id res chain seq x y z
N MET A 1 -11.69 8.15 -10.02
CA MET A 1 -11.69 6.83 -9.35
C MET A 1 -11.16 7.04 -7.95
N HIS A 2 -11.95 6.76 -6.92
CA HIS A 2 -11.50 6.79 -5.53
C HIS A 2 -11.13 5.36 -5.15
N THR A 3 -9.88 4.99 -5.35
CA THR A 3 -9.32 3.73 -4.85
C THR A 3 -8.89 4.01 -3.40
N ASP A 4 -9.78 3.67 -2.46
CA ASP A 4 -9.36 3.42 -1.09
C ASP A 4 -8.55 2.11 -1.12
N PRO A 5 -7.30 2.06 -0.60
CA PRO A 5 -6.70 0.77 -0.28
C PRO A 5 -7.68 0.00 0.58
N TYR A 6 -7.77 -1.33 0.41
CA TYR A 6 -8.73 -2.19 1.13
C TYR A 6 -8.91 -1.67 2.56
N PRO A 7 -10.03 -1.00 2.90
CA PRO A 7 -10.00 -0.21 4.11
C PRO A 7 -9.84 -1.20 5.26
N LEU A 8 -9.19 -0.77 6.33
CA LEU A 8 -9.28 -1.43 7.63
C LEU A 8 -10.76 -1.29 8.09
N ARG A 9 -11.67 -2.00 7.41
CA ARG A 9 -13.11 -1.99 7.63
C ARG A 9 -13.38 -3.01 8.69
N ALA A 10 -13.88 -2.55 9.82
CA ALA A 10 -14.47 -3.48 10.75
C ALA A 10 -15.74 -4.10 10.18
N ALA A 11 -15.86 -5.42 10.27
CA ALA A 11 -17.05 -6.12 9.86
C ALA A 11 -18.22 -5.82 10.83
N ARG A 12 -19.26 -5.12 10.36
CA ARG A 12 -20.58 -5.14 11.02
C ARG A 12 -21.42 -6.25 10.39
N ARG A 13 -21.92 -7.15 11.23
CA ARG A 13 -22.86 -8.22 10.85
C ARG A 13 -24.16 -7.60 10.33
N VAL A 14 -24.67 -8.16 9.23
CA VAL A 14 -26.10 -8.16 8.93
C VAL A 14 -26.51 -9.63 8.78
N ALA A 15 -27.34 -10.07 9.71
CA ALA A 15 -28.10 -11.31 9.61
C ALA A 15 -29.48 -10.96 9.05
N ALA A 16 -29.93 -11.67 8.01
CA ALA A 16 -31.31 -12.15 7.71
C ALA A 16 -31.33 -12.74 6.25
N PRO A 17 -32.39 -13.42 5.75
CA PRO A 17 -32.41 -14.88 5.60
C PRO A 17 -32.66 -15.40 4.16
N ARG A 18 -32.22 -16.65 3.91
CA ARG A 18 -32.63 -17.67 2.91
C ARG A 18 -32.95 -17.25 1.45
N ARG A 19 -32.23 -17.85 0.48
CA ARG A 19 -32.79 -18.87 -0.44
C ARG A 19 -31.72 -19.68 -1.18
N ARG A 20 -32.00 -20.98 -1.31
CA ARG A 20 -31.25 -22.00 -2.07
C ARG A 20 -31.56 -21.93 -3.57
N ARG A 21 -30.55 -22.26 -4.40
CA ARG A 21 -30.67 -22.89 -5.73
C ARG A 21 -29.35 -23.65 -5.97
N THR A 22 -29.29 -24.94 -5.61
CA THR A 22 -29.17 -26.11 -6.54
C THR A 22 -28.06 -25.92 -7.57
N ASP A 23 -26.89 -26.52 -7.33
CA ASP A 23 -26.45 -27.83 -7.86
C ASP A 23 -26.09 -27.77 -9.35
N GLU A 24 -24.79 -27.75 -9.67
CA GLU A 24 -24.11 -28.89 -10.30
C GLU A 24 -22.57 -28.76 -10.25
N PRO A 25 -21.81 -29.87 -10.38
CA PRO A 25 -20.48 -30.01 -9.83
C PRO A 25 -19.37 -30.22 -10.89
N ARG A 26 -18.12 -30.24 -10.40
CA ARG A 26 -16.89 -30.84 -10.99
C ARG A 26 -16.20 -30.03 -12.12
N VAL A 27 -14.87 -29.84 -12.20
CA VAL A 27 -13.68 -30.34 -11.48
C VAL A 27 -12.54 -29.32 -11.67
N SER A 28 -12.06 -28.76 -10.56
CA SER A 28 -10.70 -28.93 -10.06
C SER A 28 -9.54 -29.23 -11.03
N ARG A 29 -9.20 -28.37 -12.00
CA ARG A 29 -7.88 -28.44 -12.70
C ARG A 29 -7.38 -27.07 -13.20
N ARG A 30 -7.21 -26.09 -12.30
CA ARG A 30 -6.44 -24.86 -12.61
C ARG A 30 -5.84 -24.14 -11.40
N ARG A 31 -5.74 -24.83 -10.25
CA ARG A 31 -5.20 -24.27 -9.00
C ARG A 31 -3.70 -24.54 -8.76
N ALA A 32 -3.00 -25.19 -9.68
CA ALA A 32 -1.61 -25.62 -9.46
C ALA A 32 -0.58 -25.12 -10.51
N ARG A 33 -0.89 -24.07 -11.30
CA ARG A 33 0.07 -23.53 -12.30
C ARG A 33 0.49 -22.07 -12.15
N PHE A 34 -0.03 -21.35 -11.16
CA PHE A 34 0.42 -19.97 -10.87
C PHE A 34 1.35 -19.86 -9.66
N ALA A 35 1.61 -20.98 -8.96
CA ALA A 35 2.54 -21.03 -7.84
C ALA A 35 3.99 -21.38 -8.25
N SER A 36 4.28 -21.51 -9.56
CA SER A 36 5.55 -22.08 -10.03
C SER A 36 6.14 -21.44 -11.29
N ALA A 37 5.71 -20.24 -11.68
CA ALA A 37 6.51 -19.44 -12.60
C ALA A 37 7.59 -18.72 -11.77
N GLY A 38 8.77 -19.34 -11.73
CA GLY A 38 9.87 -19.02 -10.82
C GLY A 38 10.24 -17.54 -10.76
N PHE A 39 10.25 -17.01 -9.54
CA PHE A 39 10.94 -15.77 -9.21
C PHE A 39 12.18 -16.17 -8.40
N ALA A 40 13.25 -16.54 -9.09
CA ALA A 40 14.55 -16.77 -8.47
C ALA A 40 15.30 -15.43 -8.35
N PRO A 41 16.01 -15.16 -7.24
CA PRO A 41 16.71 -13.90 -7.01
C PRO A 41 18.10 -13.97 -7.66
N ALA A 42 18.22 -13.59 -8.92
CA ALA A 42 19.51 -13.40 -9.56
C ALA A 42 19.47 -12.11 -10.38
N GLY A 43 20.21 -11.09 -9.93
CA GLY A 43 20.30 -9.77 -10.59
C GLY A 43 19.95 -8.61 -9.68
N PHE A 44 20.55 -8.53 -8.48
CA PHE A 44 20.42 -7.40 -7.57
C PHE A 44 21.60 -6.43 -7.76
N ALA A 45 21.42 -5.40 -8.58
CA ALA A 45 22.28 -4.22 -8.60
C ALA A 45 21.40 -2.95 -8.74
N PRO A 46 21.71 -1.85 -8.03
CA PRO A 46 20.87 -0.66 -8.02
C PRO A 46 21.13 0.19 -9.26
N ALA A 47 20.61 -0.27 -10.40
CA ALA A 47 20.37 0.51 -11.60
C ALA A 47 19.31 -0.23 -12.41
N GLY A 48 18.04 0.20 -12.31
CA GLY A 48 16.93 -0.41 -13.05
C GLY A 48 16.01 -1.32 -12.23
N PHE A 49 15.68 -0.95 -10.98
CA PHE A 49 14.62 -1.63 -10.23
C PHE A 49 13.29 -1.47 -10.94
N VAL A 50 12.94 -2.49 -11.70
CA VAL A 50 11.58 -2.73 -12.15
C VAL A 50 11.25 -4.15 -11.70
N PRO A 51 10.33 -4.34 -10.74
CA PRO A 51 9.92 -5.68 -10.33
C PRO A 51 9.57 -6.49 -11.58
N ALA A 52 10.10 -7.71 -11.74
CA ALA A 52 9.85 -8.47 -12.98
C ALA A 52 8.33 -8.61 -13.19
N GLY A 53 7.84 -8.14 -14.35
CA GLY A 53 6.40 -7.98 -14.63
C GLY A 53 5.85 -6.55 -14.57
N PHE A 54 6.66 -5.57 -14.13
CA PHE A 54 6.32 -4.14 -14.10
C PHE A 54 7.16 -3.31 -15.08
N ALA A 55 7.78 -3.92 -16.10
CA ALA A 55 8.55 -3.22 -17.12
C ALA A 55 7.66 -2.79 -18.29
N PRO A 56 7.12 -1.56 -18.27
CA PRO A 56 6.55 -0.97 -19.47
C PRO A 56 7.67 -0.74 -20.50
N ALA A 57 7.46 -1.26 -21.71
CA ALA A 57 8.33 -0.97 -22.84
C ALA A 57 8.26 0.54 -23.16
N GLY A 58 9.42 1.21 -23.28
CA GLY A 58 9.50 2.60 -23.76
C GLY A 58 9.85 3.68 -22.73
N PHE A 59 10.38 3.35 -21.56
CA PHE A 59 10.77 4.34 -20.54
C PHE A 59 12.14 4.94 -20.84
N ALA A 60 12.15 6.10 -21.52
CA ALA A 60 13.31 6.99 -21.52
C ALA A 60 13.24 7.88 -20.26
N PRO A 61 14.24 7.88 -19.37
CA PRO A 61 14.26 8.79 -18.23
C PRO A 61 14.35 10.23 -18.76
N ALA A 62 13.34 11.05 -18.45
CA ALA A 62 13.48 12.49 -18.56
C ALA A 62 14.34 12.93 -17.37
N ASP A 63 15.63 13.13 -17.61
CA ASP A 63 16.55 13.69 -16.63
C ASP A 63 16.00 15.03 -16.13
N GLY A 64 15.65 15.10 -14.84
CA GLY A 64 15.29 16.35 -14.15
C GLY A 64 13.88 16.45 -13.57
N HIS A 65 12.97 15.48 -13.74
CA HIS A 65 11.66 15.55 -13.09
C HIS A 65 11.77 15.29 -11.57
N ARG A 66 11.88 16.36 -10.77
CA ARG A 66 11.84 16.29 -9.30
C ARG A 66 10.39 16.22 -8.82
N VAL A 67 10.07 15.15 -8.09
CA VAL A 67 8.76 15.02 -7.42
C VAL A 67 8.65 16.07 -6.31
N GLU A 68 7.60 16.88 -6.33
CA GLU A 68 7.33 17.87 -5.28
C GLU A 68 6.88 17.15 -3.99
N ILE A 69 7.50 17.46 -2.84
CA ILE A 69 7.07 16.94 -1.53
C ILE A 69 6.50 18.09 -0.71
N ARG A 70 5.21 18.03 -0.37
CA ARG A 70 4.54 19.01 0.50
C ARG A 70 4.18 18.41 1.84
N VAL A 71 4.58 19.06 2.93
CA VAL A 71 4.26 18.62 4.29
C VAL A 71 3.28 19.60 4.92
N GLY A 72 2.07 19.13 5.21
CA GLY A 72 1.09 19.85 6.02
C GLY A 72 1.32 19.62 7.51
N ARG A 73 0.77 20.50 8.34
CA ARG A 73 0.78 20.32 9.80
C ARG A 73 -0.23 19.24 10.19
N PRO A 74 0.14 18.23 11.00
CA PRO A 74 -0.81 17.27 11.50
C PRO A 74 -1.74 17.88 12.57
N ARG A 75 -2.91 17.26 12.77
CA ARG A 75 -3.87 17.61 13.83
C ARG A 75 -3.35 17.22 15.21
N PRO A 76 -3.83 17.85 16.29
CA PRO A 76 -3.54 17.39 17.65
C PRO A 76 -3.90 15.92 17.84
N GLY A 77 -2.98 15.13 18.42
CA GLY A 77 -3.12 13.67 18.58
C GLY A 77 -2.86 12.85 17.31
N PHE A 78 -2.38 13.49 16.24
CA PHE A 78 -1.95 12.87 15.01
C PHE A 78 -0.52 13.29 14.68
N ARG A 79 0.16 12.46 13.89
CA ARG A 79 1.49 12.72 13.37
C ARG A 79 1.64 12.26 11.94
N HIS A 80 2.67 12.74 11.26
CA HIS A 80 3.15 12.17 10.02
C HIS A 80 4.28 11.18 10.33
N PRO A 81 4.07 9.85 10.22
CA PRO A 81 5.08 8.88 10.62
C PRO A 81 6.33 8.89 9.73
N ALA A 82 6.17 9.31 8.47
CA ALA A 82 7.27 9.51 7.53
C ALA A 82 7.51 11.02 7.33
N THR A 83 8.78 11.40 7.20
CA THR A 83 9.23 12.77 6.92
C THR A 83 9.44 13.00 5.42
N ALA A 84 9.62 14.25 5.00
CA ALA A 84 10.00 14.55 3.61
C ALA A 84 11.35 13.92 3.22
N ALA A 85 12.29 13.82 4.17
CA ALA A 85 13.59 13.18 3.94
C ALA A 85 13.44 11.67 3.70
N ASP A 86 12.56 11.01 4.46
CA ASP A 86 12.26 9.59 4.24
C ASP A 86 11.71 9.35 2.82
N LEU A 87 10.76 10.18 2.40
CA LEU A 87 10.16 10.10 1.05
C LEU A 87 11.19 10.33 -0.05
N ALA A 88 12.04 11.34 0.10
CA ALA A 88 13.10 11.63 -0.85
C ALA A 88 14.07 10.44 -0.99
N ARG A 89 14.49 9.85 0.14
CA ARG A 89 15.39 8.70 0.18
C ARG A 89 14.76 7.46 -0.46
N VAL A 90 13.48 7.18 -0.19
CA VAL A 90 12.74 6.08 -0.83
C VAL A 90 12.68 6.28 -2.35
N LEU A 91 12.31 7.49 -2.81
CA LEU A 91 12.24 7.80 -4.24
C LEU A 91 13.62 7.75 -4.91
N GLU A 92 14.68 8.11 -4.21
CA GLU A 92 16.06 8.00 -4.69
C GLU A 92 16.51 6.56 -4.83
N PHE A 93 16.25 5.75 -3.81
CA PHE A 93 16.58 4.33 -3.83
C PHE A 93 15.94 3.59 -5.01
N PHE A 94 14.63 3.83 -5.27
CA PHE A 94 13.93 3.17 -6.37
C PHE A 94 14.14 3.85 -7.73
N GLY A 95 14.74 5.05 -7.76
CA GLY A 95 15.14 5.73 -8.98
C GLY A 95 13.98 6.15 -9.89
N PRO A 96 14.25 6.30 -11.21
CA PRO A 96 13.29 6.82 -12.18
C PRO A 96 11.94 6.07 -12.25
N PRO A 97 11.87 4.72 -12.16
CA PRO A 97 10.60 4.00 -12.23
C PRO A 97 9.57 4.41 -11.16
N ALA A 98 10.01 4.76 -9.96
CA ALA A 98 9.12 5.22 -8.88
C ALA A 98 8.72 6.71 -8.99
N ARG A 99 9.41 7.47 -9.86
CA ARG A 99 9.24 8.92 -10.02
C ARG A 99 8.54 9.30 -11.34
N TYR A 100 8.62 8.44 -12.35
CA TYR A 100 8.08 8.72 -13.67
C TYR A 100 6.58 9.01 -13.58
N GLY A 101 6.15 10.15 -14.14
CA GLY A 101 4.76 10.60 -14.11
C GLY A 101 4.25 11.11 -12.75
N LEU A 102 5.01 10.87 -11.67
CA LEU A 102 4.66 11.30 -10.32
C LEU A 102 5.02 12.77 -10.14
N ARG A 103 4.00 13.62 -10.02
CA ARG A 103 4.13 15.08 -9.89
C ARG A 103 4.43 15.50 -8.46
N ARG A 104 3.72 14.90 -7.50
CA ARG A 104 3.74 15.37 -6.11
C ARG A 104 3.38 14.28 -5.10
N ILE A 105 4.05 14.31 -3.95
CA ILE A 105 3.64 13.60 -2.73
C ILE A 105 3.25 14.64 -1.68
N SER A 106 2.06 14.49 -1.09
CA SER A 106 1.58 15.42 -0.04
C SER A 106 1.31 14.68 1.26
N LEU A 107 1.94 15.10 2.35
CA LEU A 107 1.58 14.68 3.69
C LEU A 107 0.51 15.66 4.20
N ARG A 108 -0.71 15.19 4.43
CA ARG A 108 -1.84 16.08 4.77
C ARG A 108 -2.74 15.50 5.85
N GLN A 109 -3.53 16.39 6.44
CA GLN A 109 -4.64 16.00 7.29
C GLN A 109 -5.69 15.25 6.47
N ARG A 110 -6.36 14.32 7.11
CA ARG A 110 -7.54 13.68 6.53
C ARG A 110 -8.75 14.58 6.70
N ALA A 111 -9.54 14.73 5.64
CA ALA A 111 -10.79 15.48 5.69
C ALA A 111 -11.73 14.92 6.78
N ALA A 112 -12.34 15.82 7.55
CA ALA A 112 -13.36 15.45 8.53
C ALA A 112 -14.52 14.73 7.80
N GLY A 113 -14.96 13.59 8.33
CA GLY A 113 -16.06 12.82 7.75
C GLY A 113 -15.68 11.83 6.63
N ALA A 114 -14.40 11.74 6.23
CA ALA A 114 -13.95 10.62 5.41
C ALA A 114 -14.25 9.31 6.18
N GLY A 115 -14.98 8.36 5.57
CA GLY A 115 -15.72 7.26 6.23
C GLY A 115 -14.99 6.37 7.25
N PRO A 116 -15.64 5.32 7.78
CA PRO A 116 -15.04 4.51 8.86
C PRO A 116 -13.74 3.81 8.40
N GLY A 117 -12.72 3.80 9.27
CA GLY A 117 -11.43 3.12 9.08
C GLY A 117 -10.24 4.08 9.05
N ILE A 118 -9.02 3.57 9.22
CA ILE A 118 -7.79 4.35 9.09
C ILE A 118 -7.35 4.33 7.62
N ARG A 119 -7.12 5.52 7.06
CA ARG A 119 -6.58 5.68 5.72
C ARG A 119 -5.13 6.12 5.83
N VAL A 120 -4.25 5.36 5.18
CA VAL A 120 -2.81 5.61 5.21
C VAL A 120 -2.40 6.51 4.06
N ALA A 121 -2.89 6.18 2.85
CA ALA A 121 -2.56 6.88 1.64
C ALA A 121 -3.74 6.94 0.67
N GLY A 122 -3.56 7.67 -0.42
CA GLY A 122 -4.44 7.63 -1.57
C GLY A 122 -3.78 8.25 -2.79
N TYR A 123 -4.04 7.67 -3.95
CA TYR A 123 -3.62 8.17 -5.24
C TYR A 123 -4.70 9.06 -5.88
N VAL A 124 -4.28 10.24 -6.35
CA VAL A 124 -5.10 11.22 -7.07
C VAL A 124 -4.47 11.42 -8.46
N PRO A 125 -5.07 10.83 -9.51
CA PRO A 125 -4.59 11.03 -10.86
C PRO A 125 -4.73 12.50 -11.32
N PRO A 126 -3.79 13.02 -12.13
CA PRO A 126 -2.55 12.38 -12.54
C PRO A 126 -1.41 12.62 -11.54
N GLY A 127 -0.74 11.54 -11.12
CA GLY A 127 0.59 11.61 -10.50
C GLY A 127 0.66 12.29 -9.13
N VAL A 128 -0.42 12.33 -8.35
CA VAL A 128 -0.38 12.87 -6.98
C VAL A 128 -0.64 11.75 -5.98
N VAL A 129 0.29 11.53 -5.05
CA VAL A 129 0.07 10.64 -3.90
C VAL A 129 -0.14 11.50 -2.66
N VAL A 130 -1.16 11.15 -1.87
CA VAL A 130 -1.44 11.79 -0.59
C VAL A 130 -1.18 10.77 0.50
N LEU A 131 -0.31 11.10 1.45
CA LEU A 131 -0.10 10.36 2.68
C LEU A 131 -0.84 11.10 3.79
N PHE A 132 -1.74 10.40 4.46
CA PHE A 132 -2.49 11.00 5.54
C PHE A 132 -1.69 10.92 6.84
N GLU A 133 -1.84 11.92 7.69
CA GLU A 133 -1.46 11.81 9.10
C GLU A 133 -2.13 10.58 9.74
N GLN A 134 -1.45 10.00 10.72
CA GLN A 134 -1.91 8.85 11.47
C GLN A 134 -2.11 9.23 12.94
N PRO A 135 -3.12 8.67 13.63
CA PRO A 135 -3.26 8.89 15.05
C PRO A 135 -2.03 8.36 15.80
N ASP A 136 -1.71 8.97 16.93
CA ASP A 136 -0.62 8.49 17.77
C ASP A 136 -0.92 7.05 18.25
N PRO A 137 0.06 6.13 18.23
CA PRO A 137 -0.13 4.78 18.75
C PRO A 137 -0.47 4.80 20.25
N PRO A 138 -1.23 3.79 20.74
CA PRO A 138 -1.81 2.69 19.98
C PRO A 138 -3.08 3.10 19.22
N TRP A 139 -3.32 2.49 18.06
CA TRP A 139 -4.58 2.72 17.35
C TRP A 139 -5.70 1.90 17.95
N LEU A 140 -6.83 2.56 18.20
CA LEU A 140 -8.07 1.92 18.61
C LEU A 140 -9.04 1.85 17.43
N LEU A 141 -9.14 0.69 16.81
CA LEU A 141 -10.05 0.45 15.69
C LEU A 141 -11.37 -0.11 16.20
N ALA A 142 -12.48 0.57 15.93
CA ALA A 142 -13.80 0.07 16.33
C ALA A 142 -14.18 -1.19 15.55
N GLY A 143 -14.76 -2.19 16.21
CA GLY A 143 -15.28 -3.42 15.62
C GLY A 143 -14.23 -4.51 15.35
N ARG A 144 -14.51 -5.43 14.41
CA ARG A 144 -13.66 -6.58 14.10
C ARG A 144 -12.86 -6.39 12.82
N LEU A 145 -11.54 -6.49 12.91
CA LEU A 145 -10.67 -6.41 11.74
C LEU A 145 -10.73 -7.71 10.90
N PRO A 146 -10.85 -7.65 9.56
CA PRO A 146 -10.73 -8.82 8.70
C PRO A 146 -9.36 -9.48 8.87
N ALA A 147 -9.29 -10.82 8.82
CA ALA A 147 -8.06 -11.57 9.07
C ALA A 147 -6.88 -11.10 8.18
N ALA A 148 -7.11 -10.96 6.87
CA ALA A 148 -6.09 -10.48 5.93
C ALA A 148 -5.56 -9.07 6.27
N ALA A 149 -6.41 -8.23 6.87
CA ALA A 149 -6.01 -6.89 7.28
C ALA A 149 -5.20 -6.92 8.58
N GLY A 150 -5.53 -7.83 9.52
CA GLY A 150 -4.71 -8.10 10.70
C GLY A 150 -3.32 -8.62 10.32
N GLU A 151 -3.26 -9.63 9.46
CA GLU A 151 -2.01 -10.20 8.94
C GLU A 151 -1.14 -9.15 8.25
N ARG A 152 -1.76 -8.21 7.52
CA ARG A 152 -1.04 -7.10 6.88
C ARG A 152 -0.40 -6.17 7.91
N LEU A 153 -1.12 -5.80 8.96
CA LEU A 153 -0.59 -4.95 10.04
C LEU A 153 0.56 -5.66 10.79
N GLU A 154 0.37 -6.94 11.12
CA GLU A 154 1.38 -7.75 11.81
C GLU A 154 2.65 -7.92 10.97
N ARG A 155 2.51 -8.18 9.67
CA ARG A 155 3.64 -8.25 8.73
C ARG A 155 4.41 -6.93 8.64
N ALA A 156 3.73 -5.80 8.85
CA ALA A 156 4.35 -4.48 8.90
C ALA A 156 4.99 -4.16 10.28
N GLY A 157 4.92 -5.08 11.24
CA GLY A 157 5.53 -4.95 12.56
C GLY A 157 4.60 -4.42 13.65
N ALA A 158 3.29 -4.32 13.39
CA ALA A 158 2.32 -3.99 14.43
C ALA A 158 2.06 -5.19 15.35
N ARG A 159 1.67 -4.93 16.60
CA ARG A 159 1.04 -5.94 17.46
C ARG A 159 -0.46 -5.71 17.45
N VAL A 160 -1.22 -6.70 17.00
CA VAL A 160 -2.68 -6.61 16.87
C VAL A 160 -3.35 -7.43 17.97
N ARG A 161 -4.23 -6.80 18.75
CA ARG A 161 -5.03 -7.46 19.77
C ARG A 161 -6.51 -7.19 19.54
N ALA A 162 -7.25 -8.23 19.17
CA ALA A 162 -8.69 -8.13 18.96
C ALA A 162 -9.46 -8.42 20.26
N THR A 163 -10.47 -7.61 20.54
CA THR A 163 -11.47 -7.86 21.58
C THR A 163 -12.85 -8.07 20.95
N ALA A 164 -13.89 -8.22 21.78
CA ALA A 164 -15.25 -8.35 21.29
C ALA A 164 -15.77 -7.12 20.51
N SER A 165 -15.29 -5.91 20.87
CA SER A 165 -15.83 -4.63 20.39
C SER A 165 -14.83 -3.75 19.64
N HIS A 166 -13.53 -4.00 19.77
CA HIS A 166 -12.48 -3.18 19.14
C HIS A 166 -11.22 -4.00 18.86
N VAL A 167 -10.31 -3.42 18.07
CA VAL A 167 -8.96 -3.94 17.83
C VAL A 167 -7.96 -2.87 18.26
N LEU A 168 -7.05 -3.25 19.16
CA LEU A 168 -5.90 -2.45 19.54
C LEU A 168 -4.73 -2.79 18.62
N VAL A 169 -4.12 -1.78 18.02
CA VAL A 169 -2.94 -1.94 17.16
C VAL A 169 -1.80 -1.12 17.73
N GLU A 170 -0.82 -1.80 18.30
CA GLU A 170 0.38 -1.17 18.87
C GLU A 170 1.45 -1.09 17.78
N TRP A 171 2.09 0.08 17.69
CA TRP A 171 3.18 0.33 16.74
C TRP A 171 4.40 0.86 17.46
N THR A 172 5.58 0.46 17.00
CA THR A 172 6.78 1.27 17.21
C THR A 172 6.80 2.41 16.20
N ASP A 173 7.52 3.49 16.50
CA ASP A 173 7.69 4.62 15.57
C ASP A 173 8.22 4.16 14.21
N ARG A 174 9.21 3.27 14.25
CA ARG A 174 9.79 2.64 13.06
C ARG A 174 8.77 1.80 12.29
N ALA A 175 8.07 0.89 12.94
CA ALA A 175 7.13 0.01 12.25
C ALA A 175 6.00 0.82 11.58
N LEU A 176 5.51 1.86 12.25
CA LEU A 176 4.50 2.73 11.67
C LEU A 176 5.04 3.55 10.49
N ARG A 177 6.26 4.11 10.61
CA ARG A 177 6.93 4.79 9.48
C ARG A 177 7.07 3.86 8.28
N ASP A 178 7.59 2.66 8.50
CA ASP A 178 7.83 1.68 7.44
C ASP A 178 6.49 1.20 6.84
N PHE A 179 5.44 1.07 7.63
CA PHE A 179 4.08 0.82 7.14
C PHE A 179 3.59 1.94 6.22
N VAL A 180 3.71 3.21 6.62
CA VAL A 180 3.31 4.34 5.76
C VAL A 180 4.11 4.38 4.45
N LEU A 181 5.42 4.13 4.50
CA LEU A 181 6.29 4.16 3.32
C LEU A 181 6.03 3.01 2.35
N PHE A 182 5.93 1.78 2.84
CA PHE A 182 5.84 0.64 1.93
C PHE A 182 4.40 0.24 1.65
N ASP A 183 3.56 0.09 2.68
CA ASP A 183 2.18 -0.33 2.50
C ASP A 183 1.28 0.82 2.05
N GLY A 184 1.63 2.07 2.38
CA GLY A 184 0.95 3.26 1.89
C GLY A 184 1.55 3.76 0.57
N LEU A 185 2.68 4.46 0.65
CA LEU A 185 3.27 5.16 -0.50
C LEU A 185 3.57 4.23 -1.68
N MET A 186 4.29 3.11 -1.48
CA MET A 186 4.64 2.25 -2.61
C MET A 186 3.42 1.55 -3.21
N HIS A 187 2.37 1.28 -2.44
CA HIS A 187 1.10 0.77 -2.99
C HIS A 187 0.47 1.79 -3.95
N GLU A 188 0.38 3.07 -3.56
CA GLU A 188 -0.17 4.12 -4.41
C GLU A 188 0.72 4.41 -5.65
N ILE A 189 2.04 4.32 -5.52
CA ILE A 189 2.96 4.37 -6.67
C ILE A 189 2.72 3.16 -7.58
N GLY A 190 2.43 1.98 -7.02
CA GLY A 190 2.04 0.79 -7.79
C GLY A 190 0.81 1.07 -8.66
N HIS A 191 -0.24 1.67 -8.10
CA HIS A 191 -1.41 2.13 -8.89
C HIS A 191 -1.01 3.11 -10.00
N HIS A 192 -0.16 4.09 -9.67
CA HIS A 192 0.33 5.07 -10.64
C HIS A 192 1.10 4.43 -11.81
N VAL A 193 1.99 3.49 -11.54
CA VAL A 193 2.76 2.76 -12.56
C VAL A 193 1.83 1.93 -13.44
N LEU A 194 0.84 1.26 -12.85
CA LEU A 194 -0.13 0.45 -13.58
C LEU A 194 -1.02 1.31 -14.50
N ASP A 195 -1.40 2.50 -14.06
CA ASP A 195 -2.16 3.48 -14.86
C ASP A 195 -1.41 4.00 -16.10
N HIS A 196 -0.08 3.93 -16.10
CA HIS A 196 0.79 4.28 -17.24
C HIS A 196 1.03 3.10 -18.19
N GLY A 197 0.81 1.86 -17.73
CA GLY A 197 0.92 0.65 -18.54
C GLY A 197 -0.41 0.27 -19.19
N ASP A 198 -1.10 -0.70 -18.61
CA ASP A 198 -2.30 -1.31 -19.16
C ASP A 198 -3.57 -0.92 -18.37
N ARG A 199 -4.25 0.12 -18.86
CA ARG A 199 -5.51 0.62 -18.29
C ARG A 199 -6.70 -0.35 -18.44
N ARG A 200 -6.56 -1.46 -19.15
CA ARG A 200 -7.67 -2.42 -19.42
C ARG A 200 -7.81 -3.51 -18.36
N MET A 201 -6.99 -3.46 -17.30
CA MET A 201 -7.00 -4.48 -16.25
C MET A 201 -8.21 -4.34 -15.31
N ARG A 202 -8.73 -5.49 -14.82
CA ARG A 202 -9.82 -5.52 -13.84
C ARG A 202 -9.36 -4.90 -12.51
N THR A 203 -10.24 -4.18 -11.81
CA THR A 203 -9.94 -3.50 -10.54
C THR A 203 -9.31 -4.42 -9.49
N ALA A 204 -9.79 -5.66 -9.34
CA ALA A 204 -9.24 -6.60 -8.37
C ALA A 204 -7.81 -7.07 -8.70
N ASP A 205 -7.45 -7.11 -9.98
CA ASP A 205 -6.07 -7.38 -10.41
C ASP A 205 -5.17 -6.15 -10.19
N HIS A 206 -5.72 -4.94 -10.33
CA HIS A 206 -5.02 -3.69 -10.00
C HIS A 206 -4.57 -3.65 -8.54
N GLU A 207 -5.48 -3.88 -7.60
CA GLU A 207 -5.16 -3.91 -6.17
C GLU A 207 -4.08 -4.94 -5.84
N ARG A 208 -4.22 -6.17 -6.36
CA ARG A 208 -3.23 -7.23 -6.12
C ARG A 208 -1.86 -6.88 -6.67
N ARG A 209 -1.80 -6.23 -7.84
CA ARG A 209 -0.52 -5.78 -8.43
C ARG A 209 0.09 -4.63 -7.63
N ALA A 210 -0.70 -3.65 -7.19
CA ALA A 210 -0.23 -2.59 -6.32
C ALA A 210 0.33 -3.15 -4.99
N ASP A 211 -0.37 -4.11 -4.37
CA ASP A 211 0.11 -4.81 -3.17
C ASP A 211 1.40 -5.59 -3.42
N ALA A 212 1.49 -6.32 -4.54
CA ALA A 212 2.70 -7.06 -4.90
C ALA A 212 3.89 -6.12 -5.15
N TYR A 213 3.66 -4.98 -5.80
CA TYR A 213 4.67 -3.95 -6.02
C TYR A 213 5.17 -3.38 -4.69
N ALA A 214 4.26 -3.02 -3.77
CA ALA A 214 4.60 -2.56 -2.43
C ALA A 214 5.42 -3.60 -1.63
N ALA A 215 5.02 -4.87 -1.67
CA ALA A 215 5.72 -5.96 -1.01
C ALA A 215 7.14 -6.17 -1.56
N ALA A 216 7.32 -6.10 -2.89
CA ALA A 216 8.63 -6.19 -3.52
C ALA A 216 9.53 -5.01 -3.11
N CYS A 217 8.99 -3.80 -3.07
CA CYS A 217 9.72 -2.61 -2.61
C CYS A 217 10.15 -2.74 -1.15
N ARG A 218 9.25 -3.21 -0.27
CA ARG A 218 9.58 -3.48 1.14
C ARG A 218 10.73 -4.47 1.26
N ALA A 219 10.67 -5.59 0.54
CA ALA A 219 11.71 -6.62 0.58
C ALA A 219 13.08 -6.08 0.12
N ALA A 220 13.09 -5.17 -0.86
CA ALA A 220 14.32 -4.59 -1.39
C ALA A 220 14.96 -3.54 -0.45
N LEU A 221 14.17 -2.64 0.14
CA LEU A 221 14.71 -1.49 0.89
C LEU A 221 14.74 -1.72 2.41
N SER A 222 13.78 -2.45 2.98
CA SER A 222 13.64 -2.58 4.43
C SER A 222 14.92 -3.09 5.14
N PRO A 223 15.71 -4.04 4.58
CA PRO A 223 16.95 -4.47 5.22
C PRO A 223 17.98 -3.33 5.30
N LEU A 224 18.13 -2.56 4.22
CA LEU A 224 19.09 -1.45 4.10
C LEU A 224 18.68 -0.24 4.94
N TRP A 225 17.37 -0.09 5.17
CA TRP A 225 16.77 0.96 5.99
C TRP A 225 17.01 0.78 7.51
N THR A 226 17.56 -0.37 7.92
CA THR A 226 17.75 -0.73 9.34
C THR A 226 19.06 -0.20 9.92
N VAL A 227 20.03 0.15 9.07
CA VAL A 227 21.44 0.37 9.46
C VAL A 227 21.79 1.86 9.59
N ALA A 228 20.83 2.77 9.35
CA ALA A 228 21.01 4.22 9.40
C ALA A 228 20.04 4.89 10.35
#